data_AF-Q2JYN1-F1
#
_entry.id   AF-Q2JYN1-F1
#
_cell.length_a   1.000
_cell.length_b   1.000
_cell.length_c   1.000
_cell.angle_alpha   90.00
_cell.angle_beta   90.00
_cell.angle_gamma   90.00
#
_symmetry.space_group_name_H-M   'P 1'
#
loop_
_entity.id
_entity.type
_entity.pdbx_description
1 polymer ?
#
loop_
_entity_poly.entity_id
_entity_poly.type
_entity_poly.pdbx_seq_one_letter_code
_entity_poly.pdbx_strand_id
1 'polypeptide(L)'
;MSSEAIGADRFLALVAAAQDRDIGLTSIQAGLLVAAELGIASDSRSFARMLGIAHALVLRDLGALAERGDMVEIVKRDARTMRVHYRLAVL
;
A
#
# COMPACT_ATOMS: atom_id res chain seq x y z
N MET A 1 -6.42 -8.87 -24.95
CA MET A 1 -6.22 -8.59 -23.52
C MET A 1 -6.87 -7.25 -23.22
N SER A 2 -7.67 -7.12 -22.16
CA SER A 2 -8.34 -5.85 -21.82
C SER A 2 -7.35 -4.85 -21.23
N SER A 3 -7.64 -3.55 -21.36
CA SER A 3 -6.79 -2.48 -20.78
C SER A 3 -6.65 -2.62 -19.25
N GLU A 4 -7.67 -3.14 -18.57
CA GLU A 4 -7.64 -3.40 -17.12
C GLU A 4 -6.65 -4.50 -16.75
N ALA A 5 -6.59 -5.60 -17.54
CA ALA A 5 -5.62 -6.67 -17.31
C ALA A 5 -4.17 -6.17 -17.45
N ILE A 6 -3.91 -5.32 -18.45
CA ILE A 6 -2.60 -4.66 -18.64
C ILE A 6 -2.27 -3.76 -17.44
N GLY A 7 -3.26 -3.06 -16.89
CA GLY A 7 -3.11 -2.25 -15.68
C GLY A 7 -2.76 -3.09 -14.44
N ALA A 8 -3.44 -4.23 -14.26
CA ALA A 8 -3.17 -5.16 -13.16
C ALA A 8 -1.77 -5.79 -13.27
N ASP A 9 -1.38 -6.27 -14.46
CA ASP A 9 -0.06 -6.85 -14.70
C ASP A 9 1.05 -5.82 -14.43
N ARG A 10 0.86 -4.57 -14.87
CA ARG A 10 1.80 -3.47 -14.59
C ARG A 10 1.89 -3.18 -13.10
N PHE A 11 0.77 -3.18 -12.38
CA PHE A 11 0.76 -2.98 -10.94
C PHE A 11 1.55 -4.11 -10.23
N LEU A 12 1.28 -5.37 -10.57
CA LEU A 12 1.97 -6.51 -9.97
C LEU A 12 3.47 -6.52 -10.29
N ALA A 13 3.87 -6.14 -11.50
CA ALA A 13 5.28 -6.00 -11.86
C ALA A 13 6.00 -4.92 -11.02
N LEU A 14 5.33 -3.81 -10.73
CA LEU A 14 5.88 -2.76 -9.87
C LEU A 14 5.98 -3.20 -8.40
N VAL A 15 5.00 -3.97 -7.91
CA VAL A 15 5.05 -4.57 -6.58
C VAL A 15 6.24 -5.51 -6.45
N ALA A 16 6.44 -6.40 -7.43
CA ALA A 16 7.60 -7.29 -7.47
C ALA A 16 8.92 -6.49 -7.47
N ALA A 17 9.02 -5.47 -8.33
CA ALA A 17 10.20 -4.62 -8.40
C ALA A 17 10.46 -3.81 -7.11
N ALA A 18 9.44 -3.51 -6.30
CA ALA A 18 9.63 -2.90 -4.99
C ALA A 18 10.19 -3.91 -3.98
N GLN A 19 9.70 -5.16 -3.98
CA GLN A 19 10.24 -6.23 -3.14
C GLN A 19 11.66 -6.64 -3.52
N ASP A 20 12.04 -6.56 -4.80
CA ASP A 20 13.41 -6.82 -5.24
C ASP A 20 14.40 -5.77 -4.72
N ARG A 21 13.94 -4.53 -4.45
CA ARG A 21 14.77 -3.45 -3.90
C ARG A 21 14.89 -3.52 -2.38
N ASP A 22 13.84 -3.97 -1.70
CA ASP A 22 13.83 -4.22 -0.27
C ASP A 22 13.15 -5.56 0.02
N ILE A 23 13.98 -6.60 0.18
CA ILE A 23 13.53 -7.97 0.49
C ILE A 23 12.80 -8.08 1.83
N GLY A 24 12.91 -7.05 2.69
CA GLY A 24 12.19 -6.97 3.95
C GLY A 24 10.73 -6.54 3.78
N LEU A 25 10.30 -6.11 2.60
CA LEU A 25 8.90 -5.76 2.33
C LEU A 25 8.04 -7.00 2.11
N THR A 26 6.93 -7.08 2.82
CA THR A 26 5.85 -7.99 2.44
C THR A 26 5.20 -7.52 1.13
N SER A 27 4.51 -8.42 0.42
CA SER A 27 3.78 -8.02 -0.79
C SER A 27 2.67 -7.01 -0.52
N ILE A 28 2.10 -6.99 0.70
CA ILE A 28 1.11 -5.98 1.11
C ILE A 28 1.80 -4.62 1.30
N GLN A 29 2.96 -4.57 1.95
CA GLN A 29 3.72 -3.34 2.14
C GLN A 29 4.20 -2.76 0.80
N ALA A 30 4.78 -3.57 -0.07
CA ALA A 30 5.15 -3.16 -1.41
C ALA A 30 3.92 -2.68 -2.22
N GLY A 31 2.79 -3.38 -2.11
CA GLY A 31 1.52 -2.96 -2.68
C GLY A 31 1.05 -1.59 -2.20
N LEU A 32 1.13 -1.32 -0.89
CA LEU A 32 0.76 -0.01 -0.31
C LEU A 32 1.62 1.12 -0.89
N LEU A 33 2.94 0.90 -0.98
CA LEU A 33 3.86 1.89 -1.54
C LEU A 33 3.57 2.19 -3.02
N VAL A 34 3.44 1.14 -3.84
CA VAL A 34 3.13 1.29 -5.27
C VAL A 34 1.76 1.93 -5.49
N ALA A 35 0.76 1.54 -4.71
CA ALA A 35 -0.58 2.12 -4.82
C ALA A 35 -0.60 3.61 -4.46
N ALA A 36 0.18 4.03 -3.47
CA ALA A 36 0.32 5.44 -3.12
C ALA A 36 1.09 6.24 -4.18
N GLU A 37 2.22 5.70 -4.67
CA GLU A 37 3.04 6.31 -5.73
C GLU A 37 2.23 6.54 -7.02
N LEU A 38 1.39 5.58 -7.40
CA LEU A 38 0.54 5.66 -8.58
C LEU A 38 -0.75 6.46 -8.36
N GLY A 39 -0.99 6.99 -7.16
CA GLY A 39 -2.24 7.68 -6.81
C GLY A 39 -3.48 6.79 -6.82
N ILE A 40 -3.32 5.47 -6.76
CA ILE A 40 -4.42 4.49 -6.75
C ILE A 40 -5.09 4.50 -5.36
N ALA A 41 -4.30 4.45 -4.29
CA ALA A 41 -4.79 4.45 -2.91
C ALA A 41 -3.85 5.21 -1.98
N SER A 42 -4.39 6.07 -1.12
CA SER A 42 -3.66 6.76 -0.04
C SER A 42 -4.23 6.46 1.35
N ASP A 43 -5.05 5.42 1.45
CA ASP A 43 -5.63 4.99 2.72
C ASP A 43 -5.92 3.48 2.78
N SER A 44 -5.97 2.95 4.01
CA SER A 44 -6.09 1.52 4.28
C SER A 44 -7.41 0.89 3.81
N ARG A 45 -8.52 1.64 3.76
CA ARG A 45 -9.83 1.13 3.34
C ARG A 45 -9.93 1.03 1.82
N SER A 46 -9.49 2.06 1.10
CA SER A 46 -9.48 2.06 -0.37
C SER A 46 -8.56 0.94 -0.88
N PHE A 47 -7.34 0.84 -0.33
CA PHE A 47 -6.40 -0.21 -0.72
C PHE A 47 -6.97 -1.62 -0.51
N ALA A 48 -7.49 -1.89 0.70
CA ALA A 48 -8.12 -3.18 1.03
C ALA A 48 -9.25 -3.53 0.04
N ARG A 49 -10.13 -2.56 -0.25
CA ARG A 49 -11.27 -2.76 -1.16
C ARG A 49 -10.82 -3.03 -2.59
N MET A 50 -9.84 -2.30 -3.12
CA MET A 50 -9.41 -2.43 -4.51
C MET A 50 -8.70 -3.76 -4.79
N LEU A 51 -7.92 -4.27 -3.82
CA LEU A 51 -7.21 -5.54 -3.97
C LEU A 51 -7.95 -6.75 -3.38
N GLY A 52 -9.15 -6.55 -2.82
CA GLY A 52 -9.92 -7.63 -2.18
C GLY A 52 -9.22 -8.23 -0.94
N ILE A 53 -8.40 -7.45 -0.24
CA ILE A 53 -7.64 -7.88 0.93
C ILE A 53 -8.41 -7.54 2.22
N ALA A 54 -8.34 -8.41 3.22
CA ALA A 54 -8.90 -8.14 4.53
C ALA A 54 -8.29 -6.87 5.15
N HIS A 55 -9.13 -5.92 5.58
CA HIS A 55 -8.68 -4.63 6.10
C HIS A 55 -7.74 -4.75 7.32
N ALA A 56 -7.96 -5.75 8.17
CA ALA A 56 -7.09 -6.00 9.33
C ALA A 56 -5.64 -6.36 8.93
N LEU A 57 -5.44 -7.09 7.83
CA LEU A 57 -4.09 -7.40 7.31
C LEU A 57 -3.42 -6.13 6.79
N VAL A 58 -4.18 -5.30 6.07
CA VAL A 58 -3.69 -3.99 5.60
C VAL A 58 -3.27 -3.10 6.77
N LEU A 59 -4.06 -3.06 7.85
CA LEU A 59 -3.72 -2.28 9.04
C LEU A 59 -2.47 -2.78 9.75
N ARG A 60 -2.30 -4.11 9.87
CA ARG A 60 -1.10 -4.72 10.44
C ARG A 60 0.15 -4.32 9.65
N ASP A 61 0.12 -4.52 8.33
CA ASP A 61 1.28 -4.25 7.47
C ASP A 61 1.58 -2.75 7.34
N LEU A 62 0.55 -1.90 7.27
CA LEU A 62 0.71 -0.44 7.29
C LEU A 62 1.28 0.06 8.62
N GLY A 63 0.88 -0.54 9.75
CA GLY A 63 1.45 -0.24 11.07
C GLY A 63 2.95 -0.55 11.10
N ALA A 64 3.32 -1.78 10.73
CA ALA A 64 4.72 -2.20 10.65
C ALA A 64 5.55 -1.36 9.67
N LEU A 65 4.94 -0.89 8.56
CA LEU A 65 5.61 -0.01 7.60
C LEU A 65 5.84 1.40 8.16
N ALA A 66 4.86 1.95 8.89
CA ALA A 66 5.00 3.25 9.54
C ALA A 66 6.02 3.23 10.69
N GLU A 67 6.20 2.09 11.37
CA GLU A 67 7.21 1.92 12.40
C GLU A 67 8.65 1.97 11.86
N ARG A 68 8.88 1.66 10.57
CA ARG A 68 10.19 1.85 9.93
C ARG A 68 10.58 3.33 9.82
N GLY A 69 9.58 4.22 9.73
CA GLY A 69 9.75 5.67 9.77
C GLY A 69 10.26 6.33 8.49
N ASP A 70 10.77 5.55 7.52
CA ASP A 70 11.43 6.01 6.30
C ASP A 70 10.61 5.79 5.01
N MET A 71 9.52 5.01 5.08
CA MET A 71 8.73 4.63 3.89
C MET A 71 7.38 5.36 3.80
N VAL A 72 6.67 5.49 4.91
CA VAL A 72 5.34 6.12 4.96
C VAL A 72 5.16 6.96 6.21
N GLU A 73 4.38 8.03 6.06
CA GLU A 73 3.92 8.86 7.17
C GLU A 73 2.40 8.71 7.32
N ILE A 74 1.95 8.51 8.56
CA ILE A 74 0.51 8.47 8.88
C ILE A 74 0.00 9.90 9.02
N VAL A 75 -0.88 10.30 8.10
CA VAL A 75 -1.46 11.65 8.05
C VAL A 75 -2.69 11.76 8.95
N LYS A 76 -3.52 10.71 9.01
CA LYS A 76 -4.77 10.72 9.78
C LYS A 76 -5.22 9.32 10.14
N ARG A 77 -5.80 9.17 11.34
CA ARG A 77 -6.50 7.96 11.79
C ARG A 77 -7.96 8.30 12.11
N ASP A 78 -8.90 7.62 11.45
CA ASP A 78 -10.32 7.74 11.72
C ASP A 78 -10.76 6.66 12.73
N ALA A 79 -10.95 7.02 14.00
CA ALA A 79 -11.22 6.07 15.09
C ALA A 79 -12.51 5.24 14.89
N ARG A 80 -13.56 5.82 14.28
CA ARG A 80 -14.84 5.13 14.04
C ARG A 80 -14.76 4.06 12.95
N THR A 81 -13.96 4.29 11.91
CA THR A 81 -13.91 3.42 10.72
C THR A 81 -12.64 2.59 10.65
N MET A 82 -11.70 2.83 11.56
CA MET A 82 -10.34 2.29 11.54
C MET A 82 -9.61 2.60 10.23
N ARG A 83 -10.00 3.66 9.51
CA ARG A 83 -9.33 4.11 8.28
C ARG A 83 -8.06 4.85 8.67
N VAL A 84 -6.97 4.53 7.99
CA VAL A 84 -5.68 5.17 8.19
C VAL A 84 -5.28 5.77 6.85
N HIS A 85 -5.11 7.09 6.83
CA HIS A 85 -4.61 7.85 5.67
C HIS A 85 -3.12 8.03 5.84
N TYR A 86 -2.39 7.84 4.75
CA TYR A 86 -0.94 7.88 4.75
C TYR A 86 -0.43 8.53 3.47
N ARG A 87 0.82 8.97 3.50
CA ARG A 87 1.58 9.45 2.35
C ARG A 87 2.95 8.79 2.33
N LEU A 88 3.59 8.75 1.17
CA LEU A 88 4.99 8.35 1.10
C LEU A 88 5.84 9.34 1.90
N ALA A 89 6.82 8.81 2.62
CA ALA A 89 7.83 9.66 3.26
C ALA A 89 8.62 10.38 2.16
N VAL A 90 8.89 11.66 2.38
CA VAL A 90 9.82 12.40 1.52
C VAL A 90 11.19 12.18 2.14
N LEU A 91 12.10 11.55 1.38
CA LEU A 91 13.51 11.41 1.75
C LEU A 91 14.21 12.78 1.77
#